data_AF-A0A419SQL8-F1
#
_entry.id   AF-A0A419SQL8-F1
#
_cell.length_a   1.000
_cell.length_b   1.000
_cell.length_c   1.000
_cell.angle_alpha   90.00
_cell.angle_beta   90.00
_cell.angle_gamma   90.00
#
_symmetry.space_group_name_H-M   'P 1'
#
loop_
_entity.id
_entity.type
_entity.pdbx_description
1 polymer ?
#
loop_
_entity_poly.entity_id
_entity_poly.type
_entity_poly.pdbx_seq_one_letter_code
_entity_poly.pdbx_strand_id
1 'polypeptide(L)' 'MSQERLNQLKTAIEKGKELRTRALSRKEILEQQEKELVEEIRKLGVDPERIEAEIQKLQVEQEKLLKEIERLIPSDLLK' A
#
# COMPACT_ATOMS: atom_id res chain seq x y z
N MET A 1 -8.22 51.48 -7.94
CA MET A 1 -8.51 50.04 -8.06
C MET A 1 -10.03 49.87 -8.10
N SER A 2 -10.61 49.31 -9.18
CA SER A 2 -12.08 49.15 -9.29
C SER A 2 -12.60 48.17 -8.24
N GLN A 3 -13.75 48.47 -7.64
CA GLN A 3 -14.46 47.64 -6.66
C GLN A 3 -14.64 46.18 -7.15
N GLU A 4 -14.82 45.99 -8.46
CA GLU A 4 -14.97 44.67 -9.09
C GLU A 4 -13.71 43.81 -8.96
N ARG A 5 -12.51 44.39 -9.08
CA ARG A 5 -11.24 43.66 -8.93
C ARG A 5 -11.05 43.17 -7.49
N LEU A 6 -11.47 43.97 -6.51
CA LEU A 6 -11.43 43.61 -5.10
C LEU A 6 -12.38 42.44 -4.79
N ASN A 7 -13.59 42.46 -5.36
CA ASN A 7 -14.53 41.35 -5.21
C ASN A 7 -14.02 40.06 -5.89
N GLN A 8 -13.46 40.16 -7.10
CA GLN A 8 -12.88 38.99 -7.79
C GLN A 8 -11.75 38.34 -6.99
N LEU A 9 -10.85 39.14 -6.41
CA LEU A 9 -9.77 38.64 -5.55
C LEU A 9 -10.32 37.99 -4.28
N LYS A 10 -11.34 38.57 -3.66
CA LYS A 10 -11.98 38.00 -2.46
C LYS A 10 -12.61 36.64 -2.75
N THR A 11 -13.36 36.52 -3.84
CA THR A 11 -13.97 35.24 -4.28
C THR A 11 -12.91 34.19 -4.63
N ALA A 12 -11.80 34.59 -5.27
CA ALA A 12 -10.71 33.67 -5.57
C ALA A 12 -10.05 33.13 -4.29
N ILE A 13 -9.84 33.99 -3.29
CA ILE A 13 -9.28 33.61 -1.98
C ILE A 13 -10.23 32.64 -1.25
N GLU A 14 -11.53 32.92 -1.24
CA GLU A 14 -12.53 32.04 -0.62
C GLU A 14 -12.55 30.65 -1.28
N LYS A 15 -12.59 30.59 -2.62
CA LYS A 15 -12.49 29.32 -3.36
C LYS A 15 -11.18 28.57 -3.07
N GLY A 16 -10.06 29.29 -2.99
CA GLY A 16 -8.77 28.69 -2.65
C GLY A 16 -8.75 28.08 -1.24
N LYS A 17 -9.35 28.77 -0.26
CA LYS A 17 -9.51 28.24 1.11
C LYS A 17 -10.37 26.98 1.11
N GLU A 18 -11.48 26.98 0.39
CA GLU A 18 -12.39 25.85 0.28
C GLU A 18 -11.70 24.61 -0.33
N LEU A 19 -10.96 24.82 -1.42
CA LEU A 19 -10.16 23.77 -2.06
C LEU A 19 -9.10 23.20 -1.12
N ARG A 20 -8.41 24.08 -0.37
CA ARG A 20 -7.41 23.66 0.62
C ARG A 20 -8.04 22.81 1.72
N THR A 21 -9.15 23.26 2.29
CA THR A 21 -9.86 22.51 3.34
C THR A 21 -10.26 21.13 2.83
N ARG A 22 -10.85 21.05 1.64
CA ARG A 22 -11.24 19.76 1.03
C ARG A 22 -10.03 18.84 0.81
N ALA A 23 -8.91 19.38 0.34
CA ALA A 23 -7.69 18.61 0.12
C ALA A 23 -7.12 18.07 1.45
N LEU A 24 -7.13 18.88 2.51
CA LEU A 24 -6.68 18.47 3.84
C LEU A 24 -7.55 17.35 4.42
N SER A 25 -8.88 17.51 4.39
CA SER A 25 -9.80 16.46 4.86
C SER A 25 -9.64 15.16 4.08
N ARG A 26 -9.45 15.24 2.75
CA ARG A 26 -9.22 14.04 1.94
C ARG A 26 -7.89 13.36 2.26
N LYS A 27 -6.85 14.15 2.54
CA LYS A 27 -5.55 13.64 2.97
C LYS A 27 -5.65 12.91 4.30
N GLU A 28 -6.31 13.49 5.30
CA GLU A 28 -6.51 12.87 6.61
C GLU A 28 -7.26 11.53 6.50
N ILE A 29 -8.30 11.46 5.66
CA ILE A 29 -9.03 10.21 5.40
C ILE A 29 -8.09 9.15 4.80
N LEU A 30 -7.27 9.52 3.81
CA LEU A 30 -6.34 8.59 3.17
C LEU A 30 -5.25 8.10 4.14
N GLU A 31 -4.71 8.99 4.98
CA GLU A 31 -3.73 8.62 6.01
C GLU A 31 -4.34 7.68 7.06
N GLN A 32 -5.62 7.86 7.40
CA GLN A 32 -6.31 6.96 8.31
C GLN A 32 -6.55 5.58 7.66
N GLN A 33 -6.98 5.55 6.40
CA GLN A 33 -7.16 4.29 5.65
C GLN A 33 -5.84 3.53 5.50
N GLU A 34 -4.73 4.23 5.22
CA GLU A 34 -3.41 3.61 5.13
C GLU A 34 -3.01 2.94 6.46
N LYS A 35 -3.19 3.65 7.58
CA LYS A 35 -2.91 3.09 8.92
C LYS A 35 -3.74 1.85 9.22
N GLU A 36 -5.04 1.90 8.93
CA GLU A 36 -5.95 0.76 9.13
C GLU A 36 -5.52 -0.44 8.30
N LEU A 37 -5.19 -0.24 7.01
CA LEU A 37 -4.68 -1.29 6.14
C LEU A 37 -3.36 -1.89 6.66
N VAL A 38 -2.42 -1.05 7.10
CA VAL A 38 -1.15 -1.52 7.67
C VAL A 38 -1.38 -2.33 8.95
N GLU A 39 -2.29 -1.90 9.82
CA GLU A 39 -2.66 -2.65 11.02
C GLU A 39 -3.34 -3.99 10.69
N GLU A 40 -4.23 -4.03 9.70
CA GLU A 40 -4.86 -5.26 9.22
C GLU A 40 -3.83 -6.24 8.67
N ILE A 41 -2.90 -5.78 7.84
CA ILE A 41 -1.81 -6.60 7.30
C ILE A 41 -0.94 -7.16 8.45
N ARG A 42 -0.60 -6.33 9.44
CA ARG A 42 0.13 -6.78 10.64
C ARG A 42 -0.66 -7.79 11.46
N LYS A 43 -1.97 -7.63 11.60
CA LYS A 43 -2.86 -8.59 12.29
C LYS A 43 -2.92 -9.94 11.59
N LEU A 44 -2.77 -9.97 10.27
CA LEU A 44 -2.63 -11.21 9.49
C LEU A 44 -1.28 -11.91 9.71
N GLY A 45 -0.42 -11.37 10.59
CA GLY A 45 0.88 -11.96 10.93
C GLY A 45 1.96 -11.69 9.89
N VAL A 46 1.70 -10.79 8.95
CA VAL A 46 2.59 -10.47 7.85
C VAL A 46 3.09 -9.05 8.05
N ASP A 47 4.41 -8.86 8.08
CA ASP A 47 4.99 -7.52 8.17
C ASP A 47 5.00 -6.90 6.75
N PRO A 48 4.24 -5.83 6.47
CA PRO A 48 4.06 -5.32 5.10
C PRO A 48 5.37 -4.96 4.41
N GLU A 49 6.36 -4.49 5.16
CA GLU A 49 7.70 -4.16 4.63
C GLU A 49 8.54 -5.41 4.32
N ARG A 50 8.15 -6.58 4.84
CA ARG A 50 8.85 -7.86 4.67
C ARG A 50 8.07 -8.87 3.86
N ILE A 51 6.88 -8.53 3.36
CA ILE A 51 6.05 -9.41 2.52
C ILE A 51 6.86 -10.01 1.37
N GLU A 52 7.58 -9.17 0.63
CA GLU A 52 8.36 -9.61 -0.52
C GLU A 52 9.53 -10.51 -0.11
N ALA A 53 10.19 -10.19 1.01
CA ALA A 53 11.28 -11.00 1.55
C ALA A 53 10.79 -12.38 2.04
N GLU A 54 9.62 -12.43 2.70
CA GLU A 54 9.05 -13.70 3.18
C GLU A 54 8.56 -14.57 2.02
N ILE A 55 8.00 -13.97 0.96
CA ILE A 55 7.67 -14.68 -0.29
C ILE A 55 8.92 -15.30 -0.91
N GLN A 56 10.01 -14.53 -1.06
CA GLN A 56 11.26 -15.04 -1.63
C GLN A 56 11.84 -16.19 -0.79
N LYS A 57 11.81 -16.06 0.53
CA LYS A 57 12.27 -17.10 1.44
C LYS A 57 11.46 -18.39 1.29
N LEU A 58 10.13 -18.29 1.24
CA LEU A 58 9.24 -19.44 1.03
C LEU A 58 9.44 -20.10 -0.35
N GLN A 59 9.70 -19.32 -1.40
CA GLN A 59 10.01 -19.86 -2.72
C GLN A 59 11.33 -20.66 -2.72
N VAL A 60 12.38 -20.14 -2.07
CA VAL A 60 13.66 -20.86 -1.94
C VAL A 60 13.49 -22.15 -1.15
N GLU A 61 12.68 -22.13 -0.10
CA GLU A 61 12.37 -23.31 0.70
C GLU A 61 11.57 -24.35 -0.09
N GLN A 62 10.60 -23.91 -0.89
CA GLN A 62 9.84 -24.77 -1.80
C GLN A 62 10.75 -25.46 -2.82
N GLU A 63 11.66 -24.73 -3.47
CA GLU A 63 12.61 -25.33 -4.41
C GLU A 63 13.55 -26.34 -3.76
N LYS A 64 14.00 -26.06 -2.52
CA LYS A 64 14.82 -27.01 -1.76
C LYS A 64 14.05 -28.29 -1.47
N LEU A 65 12.81 -28.16 -0.99
CA LEU A 65 11.96 -29.31 -0.68
C LEU A 65 11.64 -30.12 -1.94
N LEU A 66 11.37 -29.47 -3.08
CA LEU A 66 11.17 -30.15 -4.36
C LEU A 66 12.40 -30.95 -4.77
N LYS A 67 13.60 -30.37 -4.67
CA LYS A 67 14.86 -31.08 -4.96
C LYS A 67 15.11 -32.24 -4.00
N GLU A 68 14.71 -32.09 -2.74
CA GLU A 68 14.83 -33.15 -1.75
C GLU A 68 13.85 -34.30 -2.06
N ILE A 69 12.61 -33.97 -2.43
CA ILE A 69 11.62 -34.94 -2.91
C ILE A 69 12.13 -35.67 -4.15
N GLU A 70 12.66 -34.96 -5.15
CA GLU A 70 13.24 -35.57 -6.37
C GLU A 70 14.43 -36.49 -6.08
N ARG A 71 15.23 -36.18 -5.04
CA ARG A 71 16.34 -37.05 -4.59
C ARG A 71 15.87 -38.27 -3.83
N LEU A 72 14.77 -38.15 -3.09
CA LEU A 72 14.21 -39.22 -2.26
C LEU A 72 13.31 -40.17 -3.06
N ILE A 73 12.71 -39.71 -4.16
CA ILE A 73 11.92 -40.54 -5.08
C ILE A 73 12.89 -41.23 -6.07
N PRO A 74 13.01 -42.57 -6.05
CA PRO A 74 13.75 -43.29 -7.08
C PRO A 74 13.18 -42.96 -8.45
N SER A 75 14.06 -42.61 -9.40
CA SER A 75 13.72 -42.23 -10.79
C SER A 75 12.89 -43.29 -11.55
N ASP A 76 12.75 -44.50 -11.01
CA ASP A 76 11.89 -45.57 -11.54
C ASP A 76 10.39 -45.37 -11.31
N LEU A 77 9.97 -44.46 -10.41
CA LEU A 77 8.56 -44.20 -10.08
C LEU A 77 7.95 -42.99 -10.84
N LEU A 78 8.76 -42.20 -11.57
CA LEU A 78 8.35 -41.00 -12.31
C LEU A 78 8.09 -41.30 -13.81
N LYS A 79 7.41 -42.41 -14.13
CA LYS A 79 6.94 -42.71 -15.49
C LYS A 79 5.68 -41.94 -15.86
#